data_AF-A0A7V7RQZ8-F1
#
_entry.id   AF-A0A7V7RQZ8-F1
#
_cell.length_a   1.000
_cell.length_b   1.000
_cell.length_c   1.000
_cell.angle_alpha   90.00
_cell.angle_beta   90.00
_cell.angle_gamma   90.00
#
_symmetry.space_group_name_H-M   'P 1'
#
loop_
_entity.id
_entity.type
_entity.pdbx_description
1 polymer ?
#
loop_
_entity_poly.entity_id
_entity_poly.type
_entity_poly.pdbx_seq_one_letter_code
_entity_poly.pdbx_strand_id
1 'polypeptide(L)'
;MSSTKKLTITAFIAAITTVSSSLIYIPVGFAKIFPIQHFANVLSAVLLGPWYAVIQAFLSSTLRNMLGTGSIFAYPGSMIGAFLAAILFTKTRKLSFAAAGEVVGTGILGAMATYPISVLFLGQEAALFGFVPAFIFSSFTGALMGYGLLKVMVKNKALGGILQ
;
A
#
# COMPACT_ATOMS: atom_id res chain seq x y z
N MET A 1 -5.71 -7.34 -20.84
CA MET A 1 -6.91 -6.64 -20.32
C MET A 1 -7.10 -5.33 -21.07
N SER A 2 -8.34 -4.98 -21.44
CA SER A 2 -8.64 -3.65 -22.02
C SER A 2 -8.36 -2.53 -21.00
N SER A 3 -8.06 -1.33 -21.49
CA SER A 3 -7.81 -0.15 -20.66
C SER A 3 -9.00 0.17 -19.74
N THR A 4 -10.23 0.04 -20.26
CA THR A 4 -11.46 0.22 -19.48
C THR A 4 -11.52 -0.73 -18.30
N LYS A 5 -11.24 -2.03 -18.52
CA LYS A 5 -11.26 -3.03 -17.44
C LYS A 5 -10.22 -2.73 -16.36
N LYS A 6 -9.01 -2.31 -16.74
CA LYS A 6 -7.97 -1.92 -15.78
C LYS A 6 -8.40 -0.71 -14.96
N LEU A 7 -8.97 0.30 -15.60
CA LEU A 7 -9.45 1.51 -14.94
C LEU A 7 -10.58 1.20 -13.95
N THR A 8 -11.55 0.38 -14.35
CA THR A 8 -12.64 -0.07 -13.46
C THR A 8 -12.11 -0.81 -12.23
N ILE A 9 -11.17 -1.76 -12.41
CA ILE A 9 -10.60 -2.50 -11.27
C ILE A 9 -9.77 -1.57 -10.38
N THR A 10 -9.00 -0.65 -10.95
CA THR A 10 -8.24 0.37 -10.20
C THR A 10 -9.16 1.19 -9.30
N ALA A 11 -10.26 1.71 -9.87
CA ALA A 11 -11.25 2.49 -9.13
C ALA A 11 -11.94 1.65 -8.05
N PHE A 12 -12.31 0.41 -8.36
CA PHE A 12 -12.93 -0.51 -7.42
C PHE A 12 -12.03 -0.83 -6.22
N ILE A 13 -10.76 -1.16 -6.48
CA ILE A 13 -9.79 -1.40 -5.39
C ILE A 13 -9.60 -0.13 -4.57
N ALA A 14 -9.48 1.05 -5.20
CA ALA A 14 -9.34 2.31 -4.48
C ALA A 14 -10.54 2.60 -3.56
N ALA A 15 -11.77 2.36 -4.04
CA ALA A 15 -12.99 2.55 -3.27
C ALA A 15 -13.05 1.59 -2.05
N ILE A 16 -12.85 0.29 -2.26
CA ILE A 16 -12.85 -0.70 -1.17
C ILE A 16 -11.75 -0.38 -0.16
N THR A 17 -10.55 -0.03 -0.63
CA THR A 17 -9.42 0.32 0.24
C THR A 17 -9.76 1.51 1.10
N THR A 18 -10.38 2.55 0.53
CA THR A 18 -10.77 3.76 1.25
C THR A 18 -11.76 3.44 2.36
N VAL A 19 -12.85 2.72 2.03
CA VAL A 19 -13.91 2.38 3.00
C VAL A 19 -13.41 1.42 4.07
N SER A 20 -12.59 0.44 3.70
CA SER A 20 -12.19 -0.60 4.63
C SER A 20 -11.02 -0.16 5.52
N SER A 21 -10.13 0.73 5.03
CA SER A 21 -9.01 1.25 5.81
C SER A 21 -9.46 2.14 6.98
N SER A 22 -10.66 2.72 6.92
CA SER A 22 -11.23 3.45 8.06
C SER A 22 -11.85 2.53 9.12
N LEU A 23 -12.24 1.32 8.73
CA LEU A 23 -12.89 0.33 9.61
C LEU A 23 -11.88 -0.63 10.25
N ILE A 24 -10.84 -1.01 9.51
CA ILE A 24 -9.84 -2.00 9.93
C ILE A 24 -8.48 -1.31 10.04
N TYR A 25 -8.22 -0.76 11.23
CA TYR A 25 -6.90 -0.31 11.62
C TYR A 25 -6.53 -0.91 12.98
N ILE A 26 -5.25 -1.27 13.13
CA ILE A 26 -4.74 -1.77 14.40
C ILE A 26 -3.94 -0.61 15.03
N PRO A 27 -4.42 -0.02 16.13
CA PRO A 27 -3.66 1.00 16.84
C PRO A 27 -2.45 0.34 17.53
N VAL A 28 -1.24 0.78 17.17
CA VAL A 28 0.02 0.34 17.79
C VAL A 28 0.77 1.58 18.24
N GLY A 29 0.64 1.91 19.52
CA GLY A 29 1.19 3.14 20.11
C GLY A 29 0.61 4.40 19.44
N PHE A 30 1.48 5.29 18.95
CA PHE A 30 1.10 6.51 18.25
C PHE A 30 0.75 6.30 16.76
N ALA A 31 0.89 5.07 16.24
CA ALA A 31 0.62 4.78 14.84
C ALA A 31 -0.59 3.87 14.64
N LYS A 32 -1.22 4.05 13.48
CA LYS A 32 -2.29 3.19 13.01
C LYS A 32 -1.73 2.31 11.90
N ILE A 33 -1.78 1.00 12.10
CA ILE A 33 -1.46 0.04 11.05
C ILE A 33 -2.69 -0.09 10.16
N PHE A 34 -2.50 0.05 8.85
CA PHE A 34 -3.57 -0.09 7.84
C PHE A 34 -3.29 -1.30 6.93
N PRO A 35 -3.59 -2.54 7.37
CA PRO A 35 -3.26 -3.75 6.61
C PRO A 35 -3.88 -3.76 5.22
N ILE A 36 -5.06 -3.17 5.09
CA ILE A 36 -5.81 -3.13 3.84
C ILE A 36 -5.12 -2.27 2.78
N GLN A 37 -4.47 -1.18 3.16
CA GLN A 37 -3.74 -0.33 2.21
C GLN A 37 -2.58 -1.10 1.59
N HIS A 38 -1.76 -1.76 2.42
CA HIS A 38 -0.62 -2.54 1.96
C HIS A 38 -1.07 -3.74 1.11
N PHE A 39 -2.16 -4.41 1.50
CA PHE A 39 -2.77 -5.45 0.69
C PHE A 39 -3.23 -4.92 -0.68
N ALA A 40 -3.93 -3.79 -0.71
CA ALA A 40 -4.42 -3.18 -1.94
C ALA A 40 -3.26 -2.79 -2.88
N ASN A 41 -2.17 -2.25 -2.33
CA ASN A 41 -0.97 -1.93 -3.10
C ASN A 41 -0.38 -3.18 -3.78
N VAL A 42 -0.19 -4.26 -3.01
CA VAL A 42 0.35 -5.53 -3.55
C VAL A 42 -0.64 -6.16 -4.55
N LEU A 43 -1.94 -6.13 -4.27
CA LEU A 43 -2.97 -6.64 -5.17
C LEU A 43 -2.99 -5.88 -6.49
N SER A 44 -2.98 -4.54 -6.44
CA SER A 44 -2.93 -3.69 -7.63
C SER A 44 -1.63 -3.85 -8.40
N ALA A 45 -0.51 -3.98 -7.69
CA ALA A 45 0.80 -4.28 -8.29
C ALA A 45 0.78 -5.58 -9.10
N VAL A 46 0.14 -6.61 -8.56
CA VAL A 46 0.05 -7.94 -9.16
C VAL A 46 -0.95 -7.98 -10.33
N LEU A 47 -2.11 -7.34 -10.19
CA LEU A 47 -3.19 -7.43 -11.17
C LEU A 47 -3.10 -6.39 -12.29
N LEU A 48 -2.57 -5.19 -12.00
CA LEU A 48 -2.70 -4.02 -12.87
C LEU A 48 -1.35 -3.48 -13.37
N GLY A 49 -0.26 -3.84 -12.68
CA GLY A 49 1.09 -3.37 -12.98
C GLY A 49 1.38 -1.97 -12.43
N PRO A 50 2.57 -1.41 -12.70
CA PRO A 50 3.13 -0.27 -11.95
C PRO A 50 2.30 1.00 -12.02
N TRP A 51 1.85 1.40 -13.20
CA TRP A 51 1.13 2.68 -13.36
C TRP A 51 -0.23 2.69 -12.69
N TYR A 52 -1.02 1.64 -12.90
CA TYR A 52 -2.33 1.52 -12.28
C TYR A 52 -2.24 1.28 -10.77
N ALA A 53 -1.19 0.58 -10.29
CA ALA A 53 -0.95 0.43 -8.86
C ALA A 53 -0.65 1.77 -8.18
N VAL A 54 0.19 2.62 -8.80
CA VAL A 54 0.46 3.97 -8.29
C VAL A 54 -0.78 4.84 -8.32
N ILE A 55 -1.57 4.79 -9.41
CA ILE A 55 -2.84 5.53 -9.50
C ILE A 55 -3.82 5.08 -8.41
N GLN A 56 -3.94 3.78 -8.16
CA GLN A 56 -4.78 3.25 -7.08
C GLN A 56 -4.31 3.76 -5.71
N ALA A 57 -3.01 3.69 -5.44
CA ALA A 57 -2.41 4.16 -4.19
C ALA A 57 -2.67 5.66 -3.98
N PHE A 58 -2.52 6.46 -5.04
CA PHE A 58 -2.84 7.89 -5.04
C PHE A 58 -4.33 8.15 -4.77
N LEU A 59 -5.24 7.49 -5.51
CA LEU A 59 -6.68 7.67 -5.36
C LEU A 59 -7.15 7.31 -3.94
N SER A 60 -6.72 6.16 -3.42
CA SER A 60 -7.06 5.73 -2.07
C SER A 60 -6.52 6.69 -0.99
N SER A 61 -5.29 7.19 -1.15
CA SER A 61 -4.71 8.17 -0.22
C SER A 61 -5.47 9.50 -0.25
N THR A 62 -5.82 9.98 -1.45
CA THR A 62 -6.61 11.21 -1.62
C THR A 62 -7.99 11.09 -0.99
N LEU A 63 -8.73 10.03 -1.30
CA LEU A 63 -10.06 9.84 -0.74
C LEU A 63 -10.01 9.73 0.78
N ARG A 64 -9.06 9.00 1.34
CA ARG A 64 -8.90 8.87 2.79
C ARG A 64 -8.57 10.21 3.46
N ASN A 65 -7.73 11.03 2.83
CA ASN A 65 -7.39 12.36 3.34
C ASN A 65 -8.59 13.32 3.29
N MET A 66 -9.36 13.31 2.19
CA MET A 66 -10.59 14.10 2.08
C MET A 66 -11.64 13.69 3.12
N LEU A 67 -11.71 12.40 3.45
CA LEU A 67 -12.62 11.87 4.47
C LEU A 67 -12.08 11.99 5.90
N GLY A 68 -10.89 12.58 6.12
CA GLY A 68 -10.29 12.75 7.45
C GLY A 68 -9.82 11.46 8.13
N THR A 69 -9.75 10.34 7.38
CA THR A 69 -9.33 9.02 7.89
C THR A 69 -7.89 8.67 7.50
N GLY A 70 -7.31 9.46 6.59
CA GLY A 70 -5.93 9.33 6.14
C GLY A 70 -4.99 10.35 6.78
N SER A 71 -3.75 10.35 6.30
CA SER A 71 -2.77 11.39 6.58
C SER A 71 -2.04 11.76 5.28
N ILE A 72 -1.55 13.00 5.17
CA ILE A 72 -0.71 13.43 4.06
C ILE A 72 0.56 12.57 3.92
N PHE A 73 1.00 11.98 5.02
CA PHE A 73 2.12 11.05 5.07
C PHE A 73 1.86 9.73 4.34
N ALA A 74 0.61 9.40 4.01
CA ALA A 74 0.28 8.18 3.29
C ALA A 74 0.67 8.22 1.80
N TYR A 75 0.82 9.41 1.20
CA TYR A 75 1.11 9.53 -0.24
C TYR A 75 2.48 8.94 -0.62
N PRO A 76 3.62 9.43 -0.08
CA PRO A 76 4.92 8.98 -0.55
C PRO A 76 5.11 7.50 -0.27
N GLY A 77 4.72 7.06 0.94
CA GLY A 77 4.73 5.66 1.33
C GLY A 77 3.97 4.76 0.37
N SER A 78 2.66 4.97 0.26
CA SER A 78 1.79 4.08 -0.52
C SER A 78 2.15 4.05 -2.01
N MET A 79 2.48 5.21 -2.60
CA MET A 79 2.81 5.29 -4.01
C MET A 79 4.15 4.63 -4.35
N ILE A 80 5.19 4.85 -3.52
CA ILE A 80 6.51 4.23 -3.72
C ILE A 80 6.44 2.72 -3.48
N GLY A 81 5.71 2.29 -2.44
CA GLY A 81 5.43 0.89 -2.17
C GLY A 81 4.77 0.17 -3.33
N ALA A 82 3.62 0.69 -3.78
CA ALA A 82 2.86 0.12 -4.89
C ALA A 82 3.71 0.04 -6.18
N PHE A 83 4.52 1.07 -6.45
CA PHE A 83 5.41 1.09 -7.60
C PHE A 83 6.49 0.00 -7.52
N LEU A 84 7.19 -0.11 -6.39
CA LEU A 84 8.25 -1.10 -6.21
C LEU A 84 7.70 -2.52 -6.16
N ALA A 85 6.57 -2.74 -5.48
CA ALA A 85 5.85 -4.01 -5.49
C ALA A 85 5.53 -4.44 -6.93
N ALA A 86 5.05 -3.52 -7.76
CA ALA A 86 4.69 -3.80 -9.15
C ALA A 86 5.90 -4.07 -10.04
N ILE A 87 7.00 -3.31 -9.89
CA ILE A 87 8.24 -3.55 -10.64
C ILE A 87 8.82 -4.91 -10.30
N LEU A 88 8.97 -5.22 -9.00
CA LEU A 88 9.56 -6.48 -8.56
C LEU A 88 8.67 -7.65 -8.96
N PHE A 89 7.35 -7.52 -8.86
CA PHE A 89 6.44 -8.55 -9.36
C PHE A 89 6.53 -8.72 -10.88
N THR A 90 6.55 -7.63 -11.65
CA THR A 90 6.59 -7.70 -13.12
C THR A 90 7.86 -8.42 -13.60
N LYS A 91 9.00 -8.17 -12.94
CA LYS A 91 10.29 -8.78 -13.27
C LYS A 91 10.42 -10.23 -12.81
N THR A 92 9.89 -10.58 -11.63
CA THR A 92 10.12 -11.89 -11.02
C THR A 92 8.95 -12.86 -11.16
N ARG A 93 7.74 -12.33 -11.39
CA ARG A 93 6.44 -13.02 -11.35
C ARG A 93 6.18 -13.77 -10.05
N LYS A 94 6.86 -13.41 -8.97
CA LYS A 94 6.76 -14.04 -7.65
C LYS A 94 6.05 -13.10 -6.67
N LEU A 95 4.99 -13.60 -6.02
CA LEU A 95 4.23 -12.83 -5.04
C LEU A 95 5.08 -12.39 -3.84
N SER A 96 6.10 -13.18 -3.46
CA SER A 96 7.01 -12.83 -2.37
C SER A 96 7.82 -11.57 -2.68
N PHE A 97 8.19 -11.36 -3.95
CA PHE A 97 8.90 -10.16 -4.39
C PHE A 97 7.99 -8.94 -4.47
N ALA A 98 6.69 -9.14 -4.77
CA ALA A 98 5.70 -8.07 -4.67
C ALA A 98 5.58 -7.56 -3.22
N ALA A 99 5.45 -8.50 -2.27
CA ALA A 99 5.38 -8.18 -0.86
C ALA A 99 6.67 -7.54 -0.34
N ALA A 100 7.84 -8.06 -0.73
CA ALA A 100 9.13 -7.45 -0.39
C ALA A 100 9.26 -6.02 -0.95
N GLY A 101 8.77 -5.78 -2.17
CA GLY A 101 8.73 -4.45 -2.77
C GLY A 101 7.85 -3.47 -2.01
N GLU A 102 6.71 -3.93 -1.48
CA GLU A 102 5.86 -3.11 -0.61
C GLU A 102 6.55 -2.79 0.73
N VAL A 103 7.21 -3.78 1.36
CA VAL A 103 7.94 -3.56 2.62
C VAL A 103 9.07 -2.55 2.44
N VAL A 104 9.90 -2.74 1.41
CA VAL A 104 11.04 -1.86 1.12
C VAL A 104 10.55 -0.49 0.64
N GLY A 105 9.54 -0.48 -0.24
CA GLY A 105 9.05 0.74 -0.86
C GLY A 105 8.24 1.60 0.09
N THR A 106 7.31 1.04 0.87
CA THR A 106 6.55 1.83 1.84
C THR A 106 7.33 2.02 3.13
N GLY A 107 7.92 0.95 3.68
CA GLY A 107 8.59 0.98 4.98
C GLY A 107 9.90 1.76 4.99
N ILE A 108 10.76 1.60 3.97
CA ILE A 108 12.08 2.26 3.95
C ILE A 108 12.02 3.53 3.10
N LEU A 109 11.85 3.40 1.79
CA LEU A 109 11.90 4.55 0.87
C LEU A 109 10.74 5.52 1.11
N GLY A 110 9.57 4.98 1.38
CA GLY A 110 8.36 5.71 1.69
C GLY A 110 8.48 6.52 2.98
N ALA A 111 8.99 5.90 4.04
CA ALA A 111 9.26 6.59 5.30
C ALA A 111 10.31 7.70 5.12
N MET A 112 11.39 7.43 4.38
CA MET A 112 12.41 8.44 4.06
C MET A 112 11.84 9.60 3.23
N ALA A 113 11.03 9.31 2.21
CA ALA A 113 10.38 10.34 1.39
C ALA A 113 9.35 11.16 2.20
N THR A 114 8.78 10.55 3.23
CA THR A 114 7.85 11.21 4.15
C THR A 114 8.56 12.06 5.20
N TYR A 115 9.85 11.79 5.48
CA TYR A 115 10.59 12.46 6.54
C TYR A 115 10.57 14.00 6.43
N PRO A 116 10.89 14.64 5.29
CA PRO A 116 10.86 16.11 5.17
C PRO A 116 9.48 16.69 5.47
N ILE A 117 8.42 16.00 5.02
CA ILE A 117 7.03 16.40 5.28
C ILE A 117 6.73 16.25 6.76
N SER A 118 7.12 15.14 7.38
CA SER A 118 6.89 14.92 8.81
C SER A 118 7.63 15.91 9.72
N VAL A 119 8.85 16.33 9.36
CA VAL A 119 9.58 17.36 10.11
C VAL A 119 8.85 18.70 10.09
N LEU A 120 8.30 19.09 8.93
CA LEU A 120 7.56 20.35 8.77
C LEU A 120 6.28 20.41 9.60
N PHE A 121 5.59 19.27 9.80
CA PHE A 121 4.30 19.22 10.49
C PHE A 121 4.39 18.78 11.96
N LEU A 122 5.33 17.91 12.32
CA LEU A 122 5.42 17.26 13.64
C LEU A 122 6.68 17.64 14.44
N GLY A 123 7.66 18.29 13.80
CA GLY A 123 8.99 18.52 14.38
C GLY A 123 9.92 17.32 14.25
N GLN A 124 11.23 17.58 14.41
CA GLN A 124 12.29 16.63 14.06
C GLN A 124 12.31 15.37 14.95
N GLU A 125 12.11 15.50 16.26
CA GLU A 125 12.15 14.37 17.19
C GLU A 125 10.97 13.41 17.01
N ALA A 126 9.75 13.96 16.85
CA ALA A 126 8.54 13.15 16.64
C ALA A 126 8.56 12.42 15.29
N ALA A 127 9.14 13.04 14.26
CA ALA A 127 9.34 12.43 12.94
C ALA A 127 10.30 11.23 12.99
N LEU A 128 11.49 11.42 13.57
CA LEU A 128 12.56 10.40 13.60
C LEU A 128 12.26 9.24 14.55
N PHE A 129 11.80 9.54 15.78
CA PHE A 129 11.68 8.52 16.82
C PHE A 129 10.26 7.96 16.97
N GLY A 130 9.25 8.67 16.48
CA GLY A 130 7.85 8.22 16.50
C GLY A 130 7.40 7.69 15.14
N PHE A 131 7.37 8.58 14.14
CA PHE A 131 6.69 8.30 12.88
C PHE A 131 7.41 7.24 12.03
N VAL A 132 8.72 7.36 11.82
CA VAL A 132 9.49 6.44 10.95
C VAL A 132 9.47 4.99 11.44
N PRO A 133 9.79 4.67 12.72
CA PRO A 133 9.75 3.29 13.21
C PRO A 133 8.34 2.69 13.09
N ALA A 134 7.32 3.47 13.42
CA ALA A 134 5.96 2.99 13.39
C ALA A 134 5.46 2.74 11.95
N PHE A 135 5.93 3.52 10.98
CA PHE A 135 5.66 3.30 9.56
C PHE A 135 6.32 2.02 9.04
N ILE A 136 7.56 1.73 9.44
CA ILE A 136 8.27 0.49 9.12
C ILE A 136 7.51 -0.73 9.69
N PHE A 137 7.14 -0.68 10.97
CA PHE A 137 6.36 -1.75 11.61
C PHE A 137 4.99 -1.98 10.95
N SER A 138 4.29 -0.89 10.62
CA SER A 138 3.02 -0.94 9.90
C SER A 138 3.17 -1.60 8.53
N SER A 139 4.18 -1.16 7.76
CA SER A 139 4.43 -1.67 6.41
C SER A 139 4.80 -3.15 6.44
N PHE A 140 5.67 -3.57 7.36
CA PHE A 140 6.05 -4.97 7.50
C PHE A 140 4.85 -5.85 7.84
N THR A 141 4.07 -5.46 8.86
CA THR A 141 2.90 -6.21 9.31
C THR A 141 1.82 -6.26 8.23
N GLY A 142 1.51 -5.11 7.62
CA GLY A 142 0.50 -5.00 6.57
C GLY A 142 0.89 -5.77 5.30
N ALA A 143 2.16 -5.74 4.89
CA ALA A 143 2.64 -6.50 3.75
C ALA A 143 2.63 -8.02 4.02
N LEU A 144 2.97 -8.47 5.23
CA LEU A 144 2.85 -9.88 5.61
C LEU A 144 1.41 -10.37 5.57
N MET A 145 0.48 -9.62 6.17
CA MET A 145 -0.94 -9.94 6.15
C MET A 145 -1.49 -9.92 4.71
N GLY A 146 -1.13 -8.90 3.94
CA GLY A 146 -1.53 -8.77 2.54
C GLY A 146 -0.99 -9.91 1.67
N TYR A 147 0.27 -10.31 1.87
CA TYR A 147 0.87 -11.47 1.21
C TYR A 147 0.14 -12.77 1.57
N GLY A 148 -0.17 -12.98 2.86
CA GLY A 148 -0.92 -14.14 3.32
C GLY A 148 -2.30 -14.24 2.67
N LEU A 149 -3.06 -13.15 2.68
CA LEU A 149 -4.38 -13.07 2.05
C LEU A 149 -4.30 -13.32 0.55
N LEU A 150 -3.34 -12.69 -0.14
CA LEU A 150 -3.14 -12.87 -1.56
C LEU A 150 -2.80 -14.32 -1.90
N LYS A 151 -1.92 -14.97 -1.12
CA LYS A 151 -1.57 -16.38 -1.28
C LYS A 151 -2.79 -17.30 -1.15
N VAL A 152 -3.68 -17.01 -0.21
CA VAL A 152 -4.95 -17.74 -0.05
C VAL A 152 -5.87 -17.53 -1.27
N MET A 153 -6.02 -16.28 -1.75
CA MET A 153 -6.85 -15.98 -2.93
C MET A 153 -6.33 -16.68 -4.19
N VAL A 154 -5.01 -16.74 -4.37
CA VAL A 154 -4.38 -17.47 -5.49
C VAL A 154 -4.61 -18.96 -5.36
N LYS A 155 -4.40 -19.53 -4.17
CA LYS A 155 -4.60 -20.97 -3.90
C LYS A 155 -6.05 -21.39 -4.19
N ASN A 156 -7.02 -20.56 -3.82
CA ASN A 156 -8.44 -20.82 -4.03
C ASN A 156 -8.94 -20.47 -5.45
N LYS A 157 -8.04 -20.13 -6.39
CA LYS A 157 -8.39 -19.68 -7.75
C LYS A 157 -9.36 -18.49 -7.80
N ALA A 158 -9.52 -17.76 -6.70
CA ALA A 158 -10.41 -16.60 -6.60
C ALA A 158 -9.99 -15.47 -7.55
N LEU A 159 -8.71 -15.44 -7.93
CA LEU A 159 -8.16 -14.52 -8.93
C LEU A 159 -8.23 -15.05 -10.37
N GLY A 160 -8.98 -16.14 -10.61
CA GLY A 160 -9.56 -16.52 -11.91
C GLY A 160 -8.67 -16.33 -13.14
N GLY A 161 -7.47 -16.91 -13.15
CA GLY A 161 -6.56 -16.87 -14.31
C GLY A 161 -6.04 -15.47 -14.67
N ILE A 162 -6.18 -14.46 -13.80
CA ILE A 162 -5.63 -13.12 -14.01
C ILE A 162 -4.11 -13.08 -13.73
N LEU A 163 -3.62 -14.04 -12.95
CA LEU A 163 -2.21 -14.38 -12.82
C LEU A 163 -1.83 -15.36 -13.94
N GLN A 164 -1.50 -14.84 -15.11
CA GLN A 164 -0.76 -15.57 -16.14
C GLN A 164 0.73 -15.20 -16.04
#